data_AF-A0A951CU73-F1
#
_entry.id   AF-A0A951CU73-F1
#
_cell.length_a   1.000
_cell.length_b   1.000
_cell.length_c   1.000
_cell.angle_alpha   90.00
_cell.angle_beta   90.00
_cell.angle_gamma   90.00
#
_symmetry.space_group_name_H-M   'P 1'
#
loop_
_entity.id
_entity.type
_entity.pdbx_description
1 polymer ?
#
loop_
_entity_poly.entity_id
_entity_poly.type
_entity_poly.pdbx_seq_one_letter_code
_entity_poly.pdbx_strand_id
1 'polypeptide(L)'
;MSKTGTVYTETVVHAAPTQFVADAPYQLAIVSFDQGSRQTVRILGERVQIGDMVEFAEDRNGVLFFRKAQGAAGRPASPPVL
;
A
#
# COMPACT_ATOMS: atom_id res chain seq x y z
N MET A 1 -19.46 3.63 -0.44
CA MET A 1 -18.48 3.54 -1.56
C MET A 1 -17.10 3.39 -0.94
N SER A 2 -16.39 2.29 -1.22
CA SER A 2 -15.00 2.09 -0.76
C SER A 2 -14.05 2.96 -1.60
N LYS A 3 -13.07 3.59 -0.95
CA LYS A 3 -12.06 4.40 -1.63
C LYS A 3 -10.97 3.49 -2.19
N THR A 4 -10.77 3.47 -3.50
CA THR A 4 -9.74 2.68 -4.19
C THR A 4 -8.68 3.58 -4.82
N GLY A 5 -7.47 3.06 -5.02
CA GLY A 5 -6.39 3.79 -5.67
C GLY A 5 -5.27 2.88 -6.15
N THR A 6 -4.27 3.47 -6.80
CA THR A 6 -3.10 2.73 -7.34
C THR A 6 -1.82 3.15 -6.61
N VAL A 7 -0.97 2.20 -6.25
CA VAL A 7 0.32 2.47 -5.60
C VAL A 7 1.25 3.19 -6.57
N TYR A 8 1.66 4.40 -6.19
CA TYR A 8 2.61 5.21 -6.94
C TYR A 8 4.06 4.95 -6.51
N THR A 9 4.31 4.83 -5.20
CA THR A 9 5.59 4.40 -4.62
C THR A 9 5.34 3.68 -3.30
N GLU A 10 6.28 2.81 -2.90
CA GLU A 10 6.20 2.00 -1.69
C GLU A 10 7.56 1.91 -1.00
N THR A 11 7.54 1.72 0.31
CA THR A 11 8.73 1.41 1.11
C THR A 11 8.36 0.63 2.36
N VAL A 12 9.32 -0.11 2.90
CA VAL A 12 9.19 -0.78 4.20
C VAL A 12 10.02 -0.06 5.24
N VAL A 13 9.37 0.32 6.32
CA VAL A 13 10.02 0.90 7.48
C VAL A 13 10.41 -0.22 8.43
N HIS A 14 11.72 -0.44 8.57
CA HIS A 14 12.29 -1.40 9.51
C HIS A 14 12.61 -0.78 10.86
N ALA A 15 13.11 0.46 10.86
CA ALA A 15 13.43 1.22 12.07
C ALA A 15 12.40 2.34 12.22
N ALA A 16 11.39 2.09 13.05
CA ALA A 16 10.29 3.02 13.25
C ALA A 16 10.55 3.96 14.45
N PRO A 17 9.99 5.19 14.44
CA PRO A 17 9.95 6.04 15.62
C PRO A 17 9.27 5.34 16.80
N THR A 18 9.59 5.74 18.04
CA THR A 18 9.11 5.08 19.28
C THR A 18 7.60 4.83 19.28
N GLN A 19 6.80 5.78 18.80
CA GLN A 19 5.34 5.68 18.74
C GLN A 19 4.80 4.59 17.78
N PHE A 20 5.61 4.09 16.85
CA PHE A 20 5.24 3.06 15.86
C PHE A 20 6.16 1.85 15.89
N VAL A 21 7.03 1.72 16.90
CA VAL A 21 8.02 0.64 16.99
C VAL A 21 7.35 -0.74 17.07
N ALA A 22 6.18 -0.83 17.71
CA ALA A 22 5.41 -2.07 17.83
C ALA A 22 4.84 -2.55 16.49
N ASP A 23 4.70 -1.67 15.51
CA ASP A 23 4.20 -2.02 14.17
C ASP A 23 5.33 -2.40 13.20
N ALA A 24 6.60 -2.24 13.59
CA ALA A 24 7.71 -2.53 12.71
C ALA A 24 7.89 -4.07 12.56
N PRO A 25 8.16 -4.57 11.33
CA PRO A 25 8.22 -3.83 10.07
C PRO A 25 6.83 -3.54 9.50
N TYR A 26 6.68 -2.35 8.90
CA TYR A 26 5.45 -1.99 8.21
C TYR A 26 5.72 -1.38 6.84
N GLN A 27 4.78 -1.57 5.92
CA GLN A 27 4.84 -0.96 4.60
C GLN A 27 4.04 0.35 4.58
N LEU A 28 4.68 1.39 4.03
CA LEU A 28 4.07 2.65 3.63
C LEU A 28 3.94 2.67 2.11
N ALA A 29 2.89 3.32 1.62
CA ALA A 29 2.74 3.60 0.21
C ALA A 29 2.23 5.03 0.00
N ILE A 30 2.60 5.64 -1.12
CA ILE A 30 1.87 6.78 -1.67
C ILE A 30 0.91 6.22 -2.71
N VAL A 31 -0.38 6.46 -2.51
CA VAL A 31 -1.45 5.98 -3.40
C VAL A 31 -1.97 7.17 -4.21
N SER A 32 -2.07 6.98 -5.52
CA SER A 32 -2.76 7.89 -6.43
C SER A 32 -4.23 7.52 -6.50
N PHE A 33 -5.10 8.49 -6.25
CA PHE A 33 -6.55 8.36 -6.33
C PHE A 33 -7.08 9.12 -7.55
N ASP A 34 -8.38 8.93 -7.84
CA ASP A 34 -9.08 9.68 -8.88
C ASP A 34 -8.91 11.19 -8.67
N GLN A 35 -8.89 11.93 -9.78
CA GLN A 35 -8.64 13.39 -9.83
C GLN A 35 -7.20 13.80 -9.47
N GLY A 36 -6.26 12.85 -9.46
CA GLY A 36 -4.81 13.13 -9.35
C GLY A 36 -4.32 13.42 -7.93
N SER A 37 -5.18 13.28 -6.93
CA SER A 37 -4.77 13.39 -5.53
C SER A 37 -3.87 12.21 -5.13
N ARG A 38 -2.89 12.47 -4.26
CA ARG A 38 -2.01 11.44 -3.70
C ARG A 38 -2.06 11.50 -2.18
N GLN A 39 -2.08 10.34 -1.53
CA GLN A 39 -1.98 10.27 -0.07
C GLN A 39 -1.00 9.20 0.37
N THR A 40 -0.31 9.48 1.47
CA THR A 40 0.51 8.51 2.19
C THR A 40 -0.40 7.63 3.05
N VAL A 41 -0.26 6.31 2.92
CA VAL A 41 -1.08 5.32 3.60
C VAL A 41 -0.22 4.20 4.17
N ARG A 42 -0.76 3.46 5.13
CA ARG A 42 -0.21 2.20 5.63
C ARG A 42 -0.86 1.02 4.94
N ILE A 43 -0.08 -0.04 4.71
CA ILE A 43 -0.57 -1.25 4.05
C ILE A 43 -0.78 -2.36 5.08
N LEU A 44 -1.96 -2.98 5.04
CA LEU A 44 -2.33 -4.15 5.83
C LEU A 44 -2.26 -5.41 4.97
N GLY A 45 -1.86 -6.51 5.61
CA GLY A 45 -1.85 -7.83 4.99
C GLY A 45 -0.75 -7.99 3.95
N GLU A 46 -1.12 -8.37 2.73
CA GLU A 46 -0.19 -8.61 1.63
C GLU A 46 0.56 -7.32 1.24
N ARG A 47 1.88 -7.43 1.04
CA ARG A 47 2.67 -6.31 0.53
C ARG A 47 2.21 -5.92 -0.86
N VAL A 48 2.22 -4.62 -1.10
CA VAL A 48 1.91 -4.04 -2.41
C VAL A 48 3.18 -3.63 -3.12
N GLN A 49 3.11 -3.53 -4.45
CA GLN A 49 4.16 -3.01 -5.31
C GLN A 49 3.63 -1.82 -6.11
N ILE A 50 4.53 -1.04 -6.73
CA ILE A 50 4.13 0.04 -7.64
C ILE A 50 3.21 -0.52 -8.73
N GLY A 51 2.07 0.13 -8.93
CA GLY A 51 1.04 -0.29 -9.87
C GLY A 51 -0.03 -1.21 -9.28
N ASP A 52 0.14 -1.75 -8.07
CA ASP A 52 -0.91 -2.54 -7.42
C ASP A 52 -2.11 -1.66 -7.07
N MET A 53 -3.31 -2.24 -7.22
CA MET A 53 -4.55 -1.61 -6.79
C MET A 53 -4.80 -1.89 -5.31
N VAL A 54 -5.23 -0.86 -4.59
CA VAL A 54 -5.52 -0.94 -3.16
C VAL A 54 -6.89 -0.36 -2.85
N GLU A 55 -7.48 -0.83 -1.76
CA GLU A 55 -8.75 -0.35 -1.23
C GLU A 55 -8.61 0.06 0.23
N PHE A 56 -9.37 1.08 0.62
CA PHE A 56 -9.43 1.55 2.00
C PHE A 56 -9.95 0.44 2.92
N ALA A 57 -9.20 0.16 3.97
CA ALA A 57 -9.56 -0.82 4.98
C ALA A 57 -10.14 -0.13 6.21
N GLU A 58 -9.38 0.79 6.81
CA GLU A 58 -9.75 1.47 8.05
C GLU A 58 -8.93 2.73 8.31
N ASP A 59 -9.42 3.57 9.22
CA ASP A 59 -8.67 4.67 9.82
C ASP A 59 -8.30 4.28 11.25
N ARG A 60 -7.04 4.44 11.63
CA ARG A 60 -6.61 4.31 13.03
C ARG A 60 -5.93 5.60 13.45
N ASN A 61 -6.64 6.42 14.22
CA ASN A 61 -6.12 7.69 14.77
C ASN A 61 -5.57 8.64 13.69
N GLY A 62 -6.25 8.75 12.54
CA GLY A 62 -5.83 9.60 11.42
C GLY A 62 -4.77 8.98 10.49
N VAL A 63 -4.33 7.75 10.77
CA VAL A 63 -3.52 6.97 9.84
C VAL A 63 -4.46 6.12 8.99
N LEU A 64 -4.46 6.38 7.69
CA LEU A 64 -5.27 5.61 6.74
C LEU A 64 -4.57 4.29 6.40
N PHE A 65 -5.28 3.19 6.63
CA PHE A 65 -4.86 1.85 6.28
C PHE A 65 -5.59 1.36 5.04
N PHE A 66 -4.81 0.84 4.10
CA PHE A 66 -5.27 0.24 2.85
C PHE A 66 -4.80 -1.20 2.78
N ARG A 67 -5.47 -2.00 1.98
CA ARG A 67 -5.05 -3.37 1.66
C ARG A 67 -5.08 -3.58 0.15
N LYS A 68 -4.30 -4.56 -0.32
CA LYS A 68 -4.33 -4.96 -1.73
C LYS A 68 -5.75 -5.38 -2.12
N ALA A 69 -6.30 -4.77 -3.16
CA ALA A 69 -7.62 -5.12 -3.67
C ALA A 69 -7.55 -6.53 -4.28
N GLN A 70 -8.49 -7.40 -3.92
CA GLN A 70 -8.60 -8.72 -4.53
C GLN A 70 -9.10 -8.56 -5.98
N GLY A 71 -8.19 -8.62 -6.94
CA GLY A 71 -8.56 -8.34 -8.33
C GLY A 71 -7.41 -8.13 -9.32
N ALA A 72 -6.23 -8.67 -9.07
CA ALA A 72 -5.23 -8.91 -10.11
C ALA A 72 -4.63 -10.29 -9.87
N ALA A 73 -5.35 -11.34 -10.32
CA ALA A 73 -4.73 -12.63 -10.55
C ALA A 73 -3.42 -12.39 -11.32
N GLY A 74 -2.33 -12.93 -10.78
CA GLY A 74 -0.97 -12.51 -11.09
C GLY A 74 -0.70 -12.22 -12.56
N ARG A 75 -0.08 -11.06 -12.82
CA ARG A 75 0.75 -10.97 -14.01
C ARG A 75 1.83 -12.05 -13.84
N PRO A 76 1.98 -13.02 -14.75
CA PRO A 76 3.09 -13.96 -14.66
C PRO A 76 4.37 -13.14 -14.56
N ALA A 77 5.27 -13.53 -13.66
CA ALA A 77 6.61 -12.97 -13.61
C ALA A 77 7.16 -12.95 -15.03
N SER A 78 7.63 -11.79 -15.50
CA SER A 78 8.30 -11.71 -16.80
C SER A 78 9.38 -12.79 -16.82
N PRO A 79 9.43 -13.65 -17.86
CA PRO A 79 10.48 -14.65 -17.95
C PRO A 79 11.85 -13.94 -17.95
N PRO A 80 12.90 -14.57 -17.39
CA PRO A 80 14.23 -13.99 -17.42
C PRO A 80 14.62 -13.70 -18.86
N VAL A 81 15.12 -12.49 -19.11
CA VAL A 81 15.76 -12.15 -20.38
C VAL A 81 17.06 -12.96 -20.41
N LEU A 82 17.12 -13.94 -21.31
CA LEU A 82 18.32 -14.71 -21.63
C LEU A 82 19.36 -13.82 -22.31
#